data_AF-A0A1H9XP51-F1
#
_entry.id   AF-A0A1H9XP51-F1
#
_cell.length_a   1.000
_cell.length_b   1.000
_cell.length_c   1.000
_cell.angle_alpha   90.00
_cell.angle_beta   90.00
_cell.angle_gamma   90.00
#
_symmetry.space_group_name_H-M   'P 1'
#
loop_
_entity.id
_entity.type
_entity.pdbx_description
1 polymer ?
#
loop_
_entity_poly.entity_id
_entity_poly.type
_entity_poly.pdbx_seq_one_letter_code
_entity_poly.pdbx_strand_id
1 'polypeptide(L)'
;MPIGTTRPRAAIGRRVRTLTCAVIMAAALPVVVGPPAQATFPGINGKIYFDQDDEVYSINPDGTGLTQLTDSDDLSKDPRVNADGSKVAFLRYSFSQGSNQVWVMNPDGTGATQLTSAISADSGSLAWSPAGDKLVYSPDLLTVIDADGTDPFSLGVSGGAPTWSPDGTRIAYTASGGIRAINPDGTGQTTIKNRPSPPEFLSGPSWSPDGTKIAASTYDFSTGQGGVFTINADGTGYTNISGTNTDDGAAVWSPDGTKISFHDGTGLAVMNTNGTGRTALHSGFLNNGDWAAVPAGADVSVSVTDSADPVSLGGSPYTYTVSVANAGPAGATGVSVSTTLSGANRTINSATSSQGSCTVSAPTVSCALGAVAASGSATVTISVTPSATGTITATSTVSATETDPLSGNNTAAQSTTVNNALGCAITGTPGNDTLNGGNGNDVICGLGGNDVINGGNNNDTIYAGAGDDTIDGGNSDDTIHAGDGDDVIGGGNSADYLYGEAGNDTNYGETFLGSLLYLFDNGNDHIYGGPGNDDLDGQNGNDTIVDHDGTDIMSGSNGNDTIDVLDGVGGDTANGGLGSDTCAVDGGDTATGC
;
A
#
# COMPACT_ATOMS: atom_id res chain seq x y z
N MET A 1 -25.03 -35.56 57.21
CA MET A 1 -24.18 -34.70 58.08
C MET A 1 -24.52 -34.98 59.54
N PRO A 2 -23.65 -34.72 60.53
CA PRO A 2 -22.23 -34.29 60.47
C PRO A 2 -21.26 -35.46 60.83
N ILE A 3 -20.08 -35.57 60.22
CA ILE A 3 -18.77 -34.93 60.55
C ILE A 3 -18.14 -35.43 61.86
N GLY A 4 -16.97 -36.07 61.74
CA GLY A 4 -16.04 -36.36 62.84
C GLY A 4 -14.60 -36.03 62.41
N THR A 5 -13.87 -35.28 63.24
CA THR A 5 -12.61 -34.61 62.87
C THR A 5 -11.35 -35.24 63.47
N THR A 6 -10.39 -35.57 62.61
CA THR A 6 -8.91 -35.42 62.73
C THR A 6 -8.16 -35.58 64.08
N ARG A 7 -7.21 -36.55 64.10
CA ARG A 7 -5.72 -36.47 64.32
C ARG A 7 -5.14 -35.60 65.49
N PRO A 8 -4.02 -35.99 66.16
CA PRO A 8 -2.65 -36.18 65.57
C PRO A 8 -1.78 -37.28 66.29
N ARG A 9 -0.42 -37.42 66.26
CA ARG A 9 0.75 -36.72 65.64
C ARG A 9 1.97 -37.70 65.36
N ALA A 10 3.20 -37.16 65.23
CA ALA A 10 4.50 -37.76 64.83
C ALA A 10 5.32 -38.42 66.00
N ALA A 11 6.59 -38.91 65.92
CA ALA A 11 7.72 -38.81 64.96
C ALA A 11 8.90 -39.84 65.20
N ILE A 12 9.83 -40.01 64.22
CA ILE A 12 11.28 -40.45 64.32
C ILE A 12 11.58 -41.89 64.84
N GLY A 13 12.59 -42.69 64.43
CA GLY A 13 13.62 -42.66 63.36
C GLY A 13 14.92 -43.46 63.75
N ARG A 14 15.56 -44.24 62.85
CA ARG A 14 16.89 -44.89 63.10
C ARG A 14 17.66 -45.29 61.81
N ARG A 15 19.01 -45.30 61.86
CA ARG A 15 19.96 -45.61 60.76
C ARG A 15 20.53 -47.05 60.82
N VAL A 16 21.15 -47.54 59.72
CA VAL A 16 22.45 -48.28 59.65
C VAL A 16 22.86 -48.52 58.16
N ARG A 17 24.16 -48.73 57.87
CA ARG A 17 24.74 -49.12 56.55
C ARG A 17 25.51 -50.47 56.70
N THR A 18 26.05 -51.19 55.70
CA THR A 18 26.23 -51.02 54.23
C THR A 18 26.50 -52.42 53.62
N LEU A 19 26.21 -52.68 52.33
CA LEU A 19 27.10 -53.50 51.48
C LEU A 19 26.80 -53.35 49.98
N THR A 20 27.83 -53.53 49.14
CA THR A 20 27.81 -53.34 47.68
C THR A 20 27.93 -54.68 46.96
N CYS A 21 27.22 -54.87 45.85
CA CYS A 21 27.53 -55.93 44.88
C CYS A 21 27.18 -55.42 43.47
N ALA A 22 28.11 -55.51 42.52
CA ALA A 22 27.95 -54.96 41.17
C ALA A 22 27.51 -56.06 40.19
N VAL A 23 26.48 -55.78 39.39
CA VAL A 23 26.07 -56.61 38.25
C VAL A 23 26.14 -55.76 37.00
N ILE A 24 26.89 -56.21 36.00
CA ILE A 24 27.01 -55.55 34.70
C ILE A 24 25.79 -55.95 33.87
N MET A 25 24.87 -55.01 33.63
CA MET A 25 23.86 -55.16 32.58
C MET A 25 24.41 -54.61 31.26
N ALA A 26 24.44 -55.46 30.23
CA ALA A 26 24.58 -55.00 28.85
C ALA A 26 23.26 -54.35 28.40
N ALA A 27 23.26 -53.04 28.18
CA ALA A 27 22.10 -52.34 27.68
C ALA A 27 21.93 -52.60 26.17
N ALA A 28 20.94 -53.42 25.81
CA ALA A 28 20.39 -53.40 24.46
C ALA A 28 19.62 -52.09 24.29
N LEU A 29 20.23 -51.12 23.61
CA LEU A 29 19.53 -49.89 23.22
C LEU A 29 18.38 -50.26 22.28
N PRO A 30 17.13 -49.87 22.55
CA PRO A 30 16.10 -49.92 21.53
C PRO A 30 16.52 -48.97 20.41
N VAL A 31 16.55 -49.47 19.18
CA VAL A 31 16.62 -48.60 18.00
C VAL A 31 15.28 -47.86 17.96
N VAL A 32 15.26 -46.66 18.55
CA VAL A 32 14.18 -45.71 18.34
C VAL A 32 14.28 -45.30 16.88
N VAL A 33 13.52 -45.99 16.03
CA VAL A 33 13.19 -45.49 14.71
C VAL A 33 12.43 -44.19 14.97
N GLY A 34 13.09 -43.05 14.69
CA GLY A 34 12.44 -41.76 14.80
C GLY A 34 11.17 -41.75 13.93
N PRO A 35 10.16 -40.92 14.26
CA PRO A 35 9.03 -40.74 13.37
C PRO A 35 9.55 -40.45 11.95
N PRO A 36 8.93 -41.03 10.89
CA PRO A 36 9.38 -40.79 9.52
C PRO A 36 9.47 -39.29 9.31
N ALA A 37 10.64 -38.84 8.82
CA ALA A 37 10.96 -37.42 8.77
C ALA A 37 9.81 -36.65 8.13
N GLN A 38 9.17 -35.79 8.92
CA GLN A 38 8.16 -34.88 8.42
C GLN A 38 8.89 -34.01 7.39
N ALA A 39 8.50 -34.10 6.12
CA ALA A 39 8.96 -33.14 5.13
C ALA A 39 8.58 -31.75 5.67
N THR A 40 9.58 -30.98 6.06
CA THR A 40 9.42 -29.60 6.53
C THR A 40 8.56 -28.88 5.53
N PHE A 41 7.40 -28.38 5.96
CA PHE A 41 6.46 -27.70 5.06
C PHE A 41 7.23 -26.59 4.34
N PRO A 42 7.41 -26.67 3.01
CA PRO A 42 7.92 -25.54 2.27
C PRO A 42 6.80 -24.49 2.30
N GLY A 43 7.06 -23.32 2.91
CA GLY A 43 6.09 -22.22 3.06
C GLY A 43 5.75 -21.51 1.74
N ILE A 44 5.72 -22.26 0.64
CA ILE A 44 5.58 -21.82 -0.75
C ILE A 44 4.58 -22.71 -1.53
N ASN A 45 3.67 -23.38 -0.82
CA ASN A 45 2.58 -24.17 -1.42
C ASN A 45 1.24 -23.41 -1.37
N GLY A 46 1.26 -22.09 -1.59
CA GLY A 46 0.07 -21.25 -1.72
C GLY A 46 -0.86 -21.25 -0.50
N LYS A 47 -2.17 -21.24 -0.75
CA LYS A 47 -3.23 -21.29 0.26
C LYS A 47 -4.19 -22.45 0.01
N ILE A 48 -4.75 -23.00 1.08
CA ILE A 48 -5.89 -23.93 1.05
C ILE A 48 -7.16 -23.11 1.19
N TYR A 49 -8.13 -23.34 0.31
CA TYR A 49 -9.44 -22.68 0.28
C TYR A 49 -10.51 -23.69 0.70
N PHE A 50 -11.41 -23.27 1.58
CA PHE A 50 -12.43 -24.14 2.16
C PHE A 50 -13.66 -23.32 2.57
N ASP A 51 -14.80 -23.98 2.76
CA ASP A 51 -15.98 -23.37 3.37
C ASP A 51 -16.15 -23.76 4.84
N GLN A 52 -16.59 -22.78 5.64
CA GLN A 52 -16.93 -22.90 7.06
C GLN A 52 -18.16 -22.05 7.35
N ASP A 53 -19.12 -22.59 8.10
CA ASP A 53 -20.28 -21.83 8.60
C ASP A 53 -20.97 -21.02 7.49
N ASP A 54 -21.06 -21.62 6.30
CA ASP A 54 -21.62 -21.07 5.05
C ASP A 54 -20.85 -19.87 4.44
N GLU A 55 -19.57 -19.69 4.77
CA GLU A 55 -18.67 -18.71 4.15
C GLU A 55 -17.35 -19.30 3.65
N VAL A 56 -16.71 -18.64 2.69
CA VAL A 56 -15.43 -19.05 2.09
C VAL A 56 -14.25 -18.47 2.88
N TYR A 57 -13.29 -19.32 3.20
CA TYR A 57 -12.05 -18.98 3.89
C TYR A 57 -10.82 -19.44 3.10
N SER A 58 -9.67 -18.86 3.44
CA SER A 58 -8.35 -19.35 3.04
C SER A 58 -7.40 -19.44 4.23
N ILE A 59 -6.48 -20.41 4.22
CA ILE A 59 -5.45 -20.60 5.25
C ILE A 59 -4.13 -21.03 4.61
N ASN A 60 -3.01 -20.69 5.23
CA ASN A 60 -1.70 -21.18 4.80
C ASN A 60 -1.57 -22.68 5.17
N PRO A 61 -0.85 -23.50 4.39
CA PRO A 61 -0.64 -24.93 4.66
C PRO A 61 0.07 -25.28 5.99
N ASP A 62 0.60 -24.29 6.71
CA ASP A 62 1.18 -24.42 8.05
C ASP A 62 0.20 -24.08 9.19
N GLY A 63 -1.05 -23.71 8.86
CA GLY A 63 -2.10 -23.30 9.81
C GLY A 63 -2.11 -21.81 10.15
N THR A 64 -1.24 -21.00 9.55
CA THR A 64 -1.23 -19.53 9.72
C THR A 64 -2.11 -18.82 8.69
N GLY A 65 -2.30 -17.50 8.82
CA GLY A 65 -2.90 -16.68 7.77
C GLY A 65 -4.38 -16.96 7.45
N LEU A 66 -5.15 -17.50 8.40
CA LEU A 66 -6.59 -17.70 8.26
C LEU A 66 -7.28 -16.37 7.90
N THR A 67 -7.97 -16.34 6.76
CA THR A 67 -8.61 -15.17 6.17
C THR A 67 -10.02 -15.55 5.71
N GLN A 68 -11.04 -14.83 6.15
CA GLN A 68 -12.39 -14.90 5.59
C GLN A 68 -12.43 -14.11 4.27
N LEU A 69 -12.99 -14.69 3.21
CA LEU A 69 -13.03 -14.10 1.86
C LEU A 69 -14.43 -13.67 1.43
N THR A 70 -15.49 -14.25 2.03
CA THR A 70 -16.87 -13.84 1.82
C THR A 70 -17.57 -13.55 3.15
N ASP A 71 -18.41 -12.52 3.15
CA ASP A 71 -19.23 -12.07 4.28
C ASP A 71 -20.54 -11.52 3.69
N SER A 72 -21.57 -12.37 3.65
CA SER A 72 -22.83 -12.12 2.93
C SER A 72 -24.03 -12.87 3.54
N ASP A 73 -25.22 -12.29 3.44
CA ASP A 73 -26.47 -12.92 3.89
C ASP A 73 -26.88 -14.20 3.10
N ASP A 74 -26.13 -14.57 2.06
CA ASP A 74 -26.34 -15.73 1.18
C ASP A 74 -25.18 -16.74 1.34
N LEU A 75 -25.48 -18.05 1.32
CA LEU A 75 -24.53 -19.10 1.70
C LEU A 75 -23.46 -19.34 0.62
N SER A 76 -22.18 -19.20 0.95
CA SER A 76 -21.04 -19.35 0.03
C SER A 76 -20.27 -20.65 0.32
N LYS A 77 -20.08 -21.51 -0.70
CA LYS A 77 -19.52 -22.87 -0.55
C LYS A 77 -18.72 -23.35 -1.77
N ASP A 78 -18.01 -24.46 -1.62
CA ASP A 78 -17.22 -25.16 -2.65
C ASP A 78 -16.25 -24.23 -3.41
N PRO A 79 -15.33 -23.52 -2.72
CA PRO A 79 -14.37 -22.67 -3.38
C PRO A 79 -13.38 -23.48 -4.22
N ARG A 80 -13.01 -22.96 -5.39
CA ARG A 80 -12.00 -23.50 -6.31
C ARG A 80 -11.13 -22.40 -6.87
N VAL A 81 -9.84 -22.62 -6.91
CA VAL A 81 -8.86 -21.67 -7.42
C VAL A 81 -8.42 -22.06 -8.83
N ASN A 82 -8.19 -21.09 -9.71
CA ASN A 82 -7.60 -21.37 -11.01
C ASN A 82 -6.09 -21.68 -10.87
N ALA A 83 -5.51 -22.33 -11.88
CA ALA A 83 -4.16 -22.89 -11.80
C ALA A 83 -3.04 -21.86 -11.56
N ASP A 84 -3.24 -20.59 -11.97
CA ASP A 84 -2.28 -19.49 -11.73
C ASP A 84 -2.47 -18.77 -10.39
N GLY A 85 -3.54 -19.09 -9.65
CA GLY A 85 -3.85 -18.48 -8.35
C GLY A 85 -4.50 -17.10 -8.42
N SER A 86 -4.92 -16.61 -9.59
CA SER A 86 -5.46 -15.26 -9.78
C SER A 86 -6.97 -15.10 -9.53
N LYS A 87 -7.74 -16.21 -9.46
CA LYS A 87 -9.20 -16.20 -9.26
C LYS A 87 -9.69 -17.37 -8.41
N VAL A 88 -10.68 -17.08 -7.57
CA VAL A 88 -11.42 -18.09 -6.81
C VAL A 88 -12.87 -18.11 -7.31
N ALA A 89 -13.29 -19.24 -7.87
CA ALA A 89 -14.69 -19.53 -8.15
C ALA A 89 -15.34 -20.18 -6.93
N PHE A 90 -16.62 -19.95 -6.71
CA PHE A 90 -17.39 -20.56 -5.62
C PHE A 90 -18.88 -20.63 -5.99
N LEU A 91 -19.64 -21.45 -5.26
CA LEU A 91 -21.09 -21.47 -5.33
C LEU A 91 -21.66 -20.56 -4.26
N ARG A 92 -22.63 -19.71 -4.62
CA ARG A 92 -23.45 -18.97 -3.66
C ARG A 92 -24.90 -19.42 -3.79
N TYR A 93 -25.53 -19.81 -2.70
CA TYR A 93 -26.97 -20.09 -2.64
C TYR A 93 -27.71 -18.82 -2.26
N SER A 94 -28.46 -18.24 -3.21
CA SER A 94 -29.26 -17.05 -2.91
C SER A 94 -30.62 -17.41 -2.35
N PHE A 95 -30.90 -17.01 -1.11
CA PHE A 95 -32.20 -17.21 -0.46
C PHE A 95 -33.33 -16.51 -1.22
N SER A 96 -33.03 -15.38 -1.87
CA SER A 96 -33.98 -14.63 -2.68
C SER A 96 -34.39 -15.35 -3.97
N GLN A 97 -33.51 -16.20 -4.52
CA GLN A 97 -33.70 -16.91 -5.79
C GLN A 97 -33.93 -18.42 -5.62
N GLY A 98 -33.77 -18.96 -4.41
CA GLY A 98 -33.98 -20.38 -4.11
C GLY A 98 -33.06 -21.33 -4.88
N SER A 99 -31.86 -20.87 -5.26
CA SER A 99 -30.95 -21.60 -6.15
C SER A 99 -29.50 -21.19 -5.92
N ASN A 100 -28.56 -22.07 -6.29
CA ASN A 100 -27.16 -21.73 -6.37
C ASN A 100 -26.86 -20.94 -7.66
N GLN A 101 -25.82 -20.12 -7.59
CA GLN A 101 -25.16 -19.46 -8.71
C GLN A 101 -23.65 -19.69 -8.63
N VAL A 102 -22.98 -19.75 -9.78
CA VAL A 102 -21.52 -19.69 -9.87
C VAL A 102 -21.07 -18.22 -9.76
N TRP A 103 -20.12 -17.97 -8.89
CA TRP A 103 -19.46 -16.68 -8.68
C TRP A 103 -17.94 -16.83 -8.83
N VAL A 104 -17.26 -15.74 -9.16
CA VAL A 104 -15.80 -15.63 -9.20
C VAL A 104 -15.35 -14.35 -8.48
N MET A 105 -14.30 -14.43 -7.68
CA MET A 105 -13.68 -13.31 -6.97
C MET A 105 -12.15 -13.35 -7.09
N ASN A 106 -11.50 -12.27 -6.66
CA ASN A 106 -10.05 -12.23 -6.46
C ASN A 106 -9.64 -13.08 -5.23
N PRO A 107 -8.38 -13.52 -5.12
CA PRO A 107 -7.91 -14.37 -4.00
C PRO A 107 -7.94 -13.71 -2.62
N ASP A 108 -8.08 -12.39 -2.58
CA ASP A 108 -8.25 -11.56 -1.38
C ASP A 108 -9.72 -11.33 -0.97
N GLY A 109 -10.69 -11.91 -1.72
CA GLY A 109 -12.13 -11.75 -1.51
C GLY A 109 -12.76 -10.57 -2.28
N THR A 110 -11.95 -9.71 -2.92
CA THR A 110 -12.47 -8.54 -3.65
C THR A 110 -13.02 -8.90 -5.04
N GLY A 111 -13.79 -8.00 -5.66
CA GLY A 111 -14.21 -8.14 -7.07
C GLY A 111 -15.18 -9.28 -7.37
N ALA A 112 -15.92 -9.79 -6.36
CA ALA A 112 -16.88 -10.88 -6.53
C ALA A 112 -17.94 -10.57 -7.61
N THR A 113 -17.99 -11.43 -8.63
CA THR A 113 -18.83 -11.29 -9.82
C THR A 113 -19.63 -12.58 -10.07
N GLN A 114 -20.92 -12.45 -10.35
CA GLN A 114 -21.82 -13.57 -10.65
C GLN A 114 -21.71 -13.98 -12.13
N LEU A 115 -21.47 -15.26 -12.42
CA LEU A 115 -21.39 -15.78 -13.79
C LEU A 115 -22.73 -16.38 -14.30
N THR A 116 -23.56 -16.92 -13.41
CA THR A 116 -24.80 -17.62 -13.81
C THR A 116 -26.01 -17.07 -13.06
N SER A 117 -27.16 -16.92 -13.72
CA SER A 117 -28.40 -16.42 -13.09
C SER A 117 -29.00 -17.39 -12.07
N ALA A 118 -29.22 -18.65 -12.44
CA ALA A 118 -29.65 -19.73 -11.56
C ALA A 118 -29.31 -21.09 -12.19
N ILE A 119 -28.78 -22.04 -11.43
CA ILE A 119 -28.35 -23.34 -11.97
C ILE A 119 -29.11 -24.55 -11.40
N SER A 120 -29.26 -24.66 -10.08
CA SER A 120 -30.12 -25.62 -9.35
C SER A 120 -29.93 -25.40 -7.84
N ALA A 121 -30.84 -25.89 -6.99
CA ALA A 121 -30.68 -25.88 -5.54
C ALA A 121 -29.72 -26.97 -5.03
N ASP A 122 -29.62 -28.10 -5.75
CA ASP A 122 -28.80 -29.27 -5.38
C ASP A 122 -27.41 -29.26 -6.03
N SER A 123 -27.07 -28.21 -6.79
CA SER A 123 -25.71 -27.98 -7.30
C SER A 123 -24.71 -27.85 -6.16
N GLY A 124 -23.89 -28.88 -5.97
CA GLY A 124 -22.95 -28.97 -4.86
C GLY A 124 -21.48 -28.77 -5.24
N SER A 125 -21.12 -28.54 -6.50
CA SER A 125 -19.69 -28.38 -6.86
C SER A 125 -19.36 -27.78 -8.24
N LEU A 126 -18.13 -27.27 -8.35
CA LEU A 126 -17.47 -26.82 -9.58
C LEU A 126 -15.96 -27.17 -9.64
N ALA A 127 -15.30 -26.88 -10.78
CA ALA A 127 -13.84 -26.89 -10.93
C ALA A 127 -13.35 -26.04 -12.13
N TRP A 128 -12.16 -25.47 -12.02
CA TRP A 128 -11.47 -24.78 -13.12
C TRP A 128 -10.80 -25.76 -14.09
N SER A 129 -10.79 -25.38 -15.35
CA SER A 129 -9.88 -25.91 -16.37
C SER A 129 -8.42 -25.50 -16.07
N PRO A 130 -7.40 -26.26 -16.51
CA PRO A 130 -6.00 -25.94 -16.22
C PRO A 130 -5.51 -24.63 -16.85
N ALA A 131 -6.18 -24.15 -17.90
CA ALA A 131 -5.88 -22.86 -18.54
C ALA A 131 -6.59 -21.67 -17.87
N GLY A 132 -7.51 -21.92 -16.93
CA GLY A 132 -8.30 -20.87 -16.26
C GLY A 132 -9.35 -20.19 -17.14
N ASP A 133 -9.53 -20.62 -18.39
CA ASP A 133 -10.45 -20.03 -19.37
C ASP A 133 -11.88 -20.57 -19.26
N LYS A 134 -12.06 -21.74 -18.63
CA LYS A 134 -13.36 -22.41 -18.46
C LYS A 134 -13.56 -22.98 -17.05
N LEU A 135 -14.83 -23.06 -16.65
CA LEU A 135 -15.33 -23.73 -15.46
C LEU A 135 -16.21 -24.91 -15.84
N VAL A 136 -16.22 -25.98 -15.02
CA VAL A 136 -17.22 -27.06 -15.08
C VAL A 136 -18.02 -27.09 -13.78
N TYR A 137 -19.34 -27.25 -13.86
CA TYR A 137 -20.25 -27.25 -12.71
C TYR A 137 -21.47 -28.16 -12.95
N SER A 138 -22.31 -28.36 -11.93
CA SER A 138 -23.39 -29.36 -11.94
C SER A 138 -24.79 -28.77 -11.65
N PRO A 139 -25.52 -28.20 -12.63
CA PRO A 139 -26.95 -27.86 -12.50
C PRO A 139 -27.81 -29.12 -12.33
N ASP A 140 -27.78 -30.01 -13.33
CA ASP A 140 -28.52 -31.28 -13.42
C ASP A 140 -27.68 -32.31 -14.20
N LEU A 141 -27.20 -31.87 -15.37
CA LEU A 141 -26.13 -32.47 -16.14
C LEU A 141 -24.87 -31.61 -15.97
N LEU A 142 -23.69 -32.22 -15.96
CA LEU A 142 -22.43 -31.48 -15.95
C LEU A 142 -22.38 -30.52 -17.15
N THR A 143 -22.00 -29.29 -16.88
CA THR A 143 -21.97 -28.19 -17.85
C THR A 143 -20.65 -27.45 -17.72
N VAL A 144 -20.02 -27.19 -18.86
CA VAL A 144 -18.85 -26.32 -19.00
C VAL A 144 -19.35 -24.92 -19.37
N ILE A 145 -18.70 -23.88 -18.87
CA ILE A 145 -18.98 -22.47 -19.18
C ILE A 145 -17.64 -21.73 -19.26
N ASP A 146 -17.60 -20.66 -20.05
CA ASP A 146 -16.40 -19.83 -20.15
C ASP A 146 -16.26 -18.96 -18.88
N ALA A 147 -15.03 -18.59 -18.53
CA ALA A 147 -14.71 -17.91 -17.28
C ALA A 147 -15.36 -16.53 -17.12
N ASP A 148 -15.84 -15.94 -18.22
CA ASP A 148 -16.61 -14.70 -18.28
C ASP A 148 -18.13 -14.90 -18.16
N GLY A 149 -18.60 -16.15 -18.03
CA GLY A 149 -20.01 -16.53 -17.96
C GLY A 149 -20.69 -16.78 -19.31
N THR A 150 -19.93 -16.84 -20.41
CA THR A 150 -20.49 -17.10 -21.76
C THR A 150 -20.45 -18.57 -22.18
N ASP A 151 -21.12 -18.87 -23.30
CA ASP A 151 -21.13 -20.15 -24.03
C ASP A 151 -21.27 -21.45 -23.18
N PRO A 152 -22.32 -21.58 -22.33
CA PRO A 152 -22.56 -22.79 -21.56
C PRO A 152 -22.86 -24.03 -22.43
N PHE A 153 -22.10 -25.11 -22.21
CA PHE A 153 -22.15 -26.37 -22.96
C PHE A 153 -22.36 -27.57 -22.02
N SER A 154 -23.43 -28.35 -22.25
CA SER A 154 -23.70 -29.54 -21.43
C SER A 154 -22.95 -30.77 -21.94
N LEU A 155 -22.28 -31.48 -21.02
CA LEU A 155 -21.56 -32.73 -21.26
C LEU A 155 -22.48 -33.96 -21.41
N GLY A 156 -23.80 -33.80 -21.27
CA GLY A 156 -24.78 -34.89 -21.46
C GLY A 156 -24.78 -35.96 -20.36
N VAL A 157 -23.99 -35.81 -19.29
CA VAL A 157 -23.88 -36.77 -18.18
C VAL A 157 -24.28 -36.14 -16.84
N SER A 158 -24.95 -36.91 -15.98
CA SER A 158 -25.25 -36.51 -14.61
C SER A 158 -24.21 -37.02 -13.62
N GLY A 159 -23.95 -36.22 -12.59
CA GLY A 159 -22.96 -36.48 -11.55
C GLY A 159 -22.51 -35.17 -10.90
N GLY A 160 -21.70 -35.26 -9.85
CA GLY A 160 -21.17 -34.11 -9.10
C GLY A 160 -19.67 -34.24 -8.80
N ALA A 161 -19.12 -33.28 -8.07
CA ALA A 161 -17.69 -33.09 -7.82
C ALA A 161 -16.84 -33.32 -9.09
N PRO A 162 -17.03 -32.50 -10.14
CA PRO A 162 -16.18 -32.57 -11.32
C PRO A 162 -14.79 -31.99 -11.02
N THR A 163 -13.76 -32.51 -11.69
CA THR A 163 -12.37 -32.01 -11.62
C THR A 163 -11.68 -32.24 -12.97
N TRP A 164 -10.89 -31.27 -13.44
CA TRP A 164 -10.14 -31.40 -14.68
C TRP A 164 -8.82 -32.13 -14.46
N SER A 165 -8.41 -32.96 -15.41
CA SER A 165 -7.04 -33.46 -15.48
C SER A 165 -6.07 -32.30 -15.76
N PRO A 166 -4.82 -32.33 -15.25
CA PRO A 166 -3.87 -31.23 -15.43
C PRO A 166 -3.52 -30.91 -16.90
N ASP A 167 -3.68 -31.89 -17.79
CA ASP A 167 -3.49 -31.72 -19.25
C ASP A 167 -4.74 -31.19 -19.98
N GLY A 168 -5.85 -30.96 -19.26
CA GLY A 168 -7.12 -30.46 -19.79
C GLY A 168 -7.89 -31.47 -20.65
N THR A 169 -7.39 -32.71 -20.82
CA THR A 169 -7.98 -33.67 -21.78
C THR A 169 -9.20 -34.42 -21.24
N ARG A 170 -9.40 -34.44 -19.91
CA ARG A 170 -10.48 -35.16 -19.23
C ARG A 170 -11.04 -34.39 -18.05
N ILE A 171 -12.31 -34.65 -17.76
CA ILE A 171 -13.00 -34.25 -16.54
C ILE A 171 -13.36 -35.53 -15.80
N ALA A 172 -12.82 -35.74 -14.60
CA ALA A 172 -13.24 -36.81 -13.70
C ALA A 172 -14.38 -36.31 -12.80
N TYR A 173 -15.32 -37.18 -12.44
CA TYR A 173 -16.50 -36.79 -11.67
C TYR A 173 -17.14 -37.98 -10.95
N THR A 174 -17.97 -37.66 -9.95
CA THR A 174 -18.76 -38.60 -9.17
C THR A 174 -20.08 -38.92 -9.88
N ALA A 175 -20.26 -40.17 -10.30
CA ALA A 175 -21.54 -40.66 -10.82
C ALA A 175 -22.19 -41.65 -9.82
N SER A 176 -23.47 -41.95 -9.99
CA SER A 176 -24.21 -42.92 -9.17
C SER A 176 -23.57 -44.33 -9.13
N GLY A 177 -22.82 -44.68 -10.17
CA GLY A 177 -22.04 -45.92 -10.30
C GLY A 177 -20.58 -45.84 -9.88
N GLY A 178 -20.14 -44.77 -9.20
CA GLY A 178 -18.76 -44.52 -8.78
C GLY A 178 -18.07 -43.44 -9.63
N ILE A 179 -16.74 -43.41 -9.61
CA ILE A 179 -15.96 -42.39 -10.33
C ILE A 179 -15.90 -42.69 -11.83
N ARG A 180 -16.16 -41.67 -12.64
CA ARG A 180 -16.15 -41.68 -14.10
C ARG A 180 -15.23 -40.57 -14.62
N ALA A 181 -14.81 -40.69 -15.88
CA ALA A 181 -14.17 -39.60 -16.61
C ALA A 181 -14.85 -39.40 -17.97
N ILE A 182 -14.81 -38.19 -18.49
CA ILE A 182 -15.35 -37.80 -19.80
C ILE A 182 -14.43 -36.77 -20.45
N ASN A 183 -14.45 -36.65 -21.77
CA ASN A 183 -13.76 -35.57 -22.47
C ASN A 183 -14.54 -34.24 -22.27
N PRO A 184 -13.88 -33.07 -22.30
CA PRO A 184 -14.56 -31.77 -22.22
C PRO A 184 -15.58 -31.47 -23.32
N ASP A 185 -15.53 -32.19 -24.44
CA ASP A 185 -16.50 -32.12 -25.54
C ASP A 185 -17.75 -33.02 -25.33
N GLY A 186 -17.87 -33.66 -24.16
CA GLY A 186 -18.94 -34.60 -23.82
C GLY A 186 -18.77 -36.01 -24.41
N THR A 187 -17.64 -36.30 -25.08
CA THR A 187 -17.37 -37.62 -25.67
C THR A 187 -16.52 -38.51 -24.74
N GLY A 188 -16.28 -39.76 -25.14
CA GLY A 188 -15.22 -40.59 -24.52
C GLY A 188 -15.45 -41.01 -23.06
N GLN A 189 -16.69 -41.05 -22.58
CA GLN A 189 -16.99 -41.42 -21.18
C GLN A 189 -16.40 -42.80 -20.82
N THR A 190 -15.64 -42.86 -19.73
CA THR A 190 -14.96 -44.06 -19.21
C THR A 190 -15.20 -44.25 -17.71
N THR A 191 -14.95 -45.48 -17.23
CA THR A 191 -15.02 -45.83 -15.81
C THR A 191 -13.63 -45.86 -15.21
N ILE A 192 -13.39 -45.02 -14.20
CA ILE A 192 -12.18 -45.09 -13.35
C ILE A 192 -12.40 -46.12 -12.25
N LYS A 193 -13.52 -46.02 -11.53
CA LYS A 193 -13.81 -46.89 -10.39
C LYS A 193 -15.31 -47.13 -10.28
N ASN A 194 -15.72 -48.39 -10.23
CA ASN A 194 -17.09 -48.73 -9.85
C ASN A 194 -17.29 -48.52 -8.35
N ARG A 195 -18.49 -48.07 -7.99
CA ARG A 195 -18.96 -47.92 -6.60
C ARG A 195 -18.66 -49.21 -5.81
N PRO A 196 -18.18 -49.11 -4.55
CA PRO A 196 -18.11 -50.24 -3.65
C PRO A 196 -19.50 -50.85 -3.39
N SER A 197 -19.56 -51.98 -2.69
CA SER A 197 -20.84 -52.57 -2.29
C SER A 197 -21.63 -51.59 -1.41
N PRO A 198 -22.91 -51.29 -1.72
CA PRO A 198 -23.76 -50.50 -0.83
C PRO A 198 -23.77 -51.10 0.58
N PRO A 199 -23.80 -50.29 1.65
CA PRO A 199 -24.16 -48.86 1.68
C PRO A 199 -23.07 -47.86 1.24
N GLU A 200 -21.79 -48.25 1.13
CA GLU A 200 -20.68 -47.34 0.80
C GLU A 200 -20.87 -46.55 -0.50
N PHE A 201 -20.38 -45.30 -0.54
CA PHE A 201 -20.32 -44.42 -1.70
C PHE A 201 -18.87 -43.98 -1.98
N LEU A 202 -18.61 -43.54 -3.21
CA LEU A 202 -17.38 -42.85 -3.62
C LEU A 202 -17.74 -41.44 -4.09
N SER A 203 -16.96 -40.43 -3.72
CA SER A 203 -17.16 -39.03 -4.09
C SER A 203 -15.84 -38.25 -4.15
N GLY A 204 -15.91 -36.99 -4.60
CA GLY A 204 -14.81 -36.02 -4.50
C GLY A 204 -13.51 -36.45 -5.19
N PRO A 205 -13.49 -36.79 -6.49
CA PRO A 205 -12.25 -36.99 -7.21
C PRO A 205 -11.45 -35.68 -7.26
N SER A 206 -10.14 -35.76 -7.02
CA SER A 206 -9.17 -34.68 -7.23
C SER A 206 -7.93 -35.27 -7.90
N TRP A 207 -7.48 -34.69 -9.02
CA TRP A 207 -6.29 -35.16 -9.74
C TRP A 207 -4.99 -34.78 -9.02
N SER A 208 -3.97 -35.64 -9.11
CA SER A 208 -2.61 -35.24 -8.80
C SER A 208 -2.08 -34.27 -9.86
N PRO A 209 -1.18 -33.31 -9.53
CA PRO A 209 -0.65 -32.34 -10.49
C PRO A 209 0.09 -32.95 -11.69
N ASP A 210 0.60 -34.17 -11.55
CA ASP A 210 1.25 -34.94 -12.62
C ASP A 210 0.27 -35.74 -13.49
N GLY A 211 -1.04 -35.71 -13.18
CA GLY A 211 -2.10 -36.46 -13.86
C GLY A 211 -2.06 -37.98 -13.68
N THR A 212 -1.14 -38.53 -12.87
CA THR A 212 -0.98 -39.99 -12.76
C THR A 212 -1.99 -40.64 -11.81
N LYS A 213 -2.53 -39.88 -10.87
CA LYS A 213 -3.42 -40.35 -9.81
C LYS A 213 -4.62 -39.44 -9.59
N ILE A 214 -5.59 -40.00 -8.89
CA ILE A 214 -6.76 -39.32 -8.36
C ILE A 214 -6.85 -39.65 -6.87
N ALA A 215 -7.03 -38.64 -6.02
CA ALA A 215 -7.52 -38.82 -4.66
C ALA A 215 -9.05 -38.84 -4.70
N ALA A 216 -9.68 -39.66 -3.86
CA ALA A 216 -11.13 -39.74 -3.76
C ALA A 216 -11.54 -40.12 -2.33
N SER A 217 -12.77 -39.78 -1.97
CA SER A 217 -13.33 -40.06 -0.65
C SER A 217 -14.35 -41.19 -0.71
N THR A 218 -14.40 -42.02 0.33
CA THR A 218 -15.51 -42.95 0.59
C THR A 218 -16.36 -42.44 1.75
N TYR A 219 -17.65 -42.76 1.75
CA TYR A 219 -18.53 -42.56 2.91
C TYR A 219 -19.59 -43.66 3.03
N ASP A 220 -19.81 -44.15 4.24
CA ASP A 220 -20.88 -45.09 4.60
C ASP A 220 -21.87 -44.44 5.57
N PHE A 221 -23.03 -44.05 5.04
CA PHE A 221 -24.15 -43.46 5.80
C PHE A 221 -24.74 -44.36 6.89
N SER A 222 -24.45 -45.68 6.89
CA SER A 222 -24.95 -46.61 7.92
C SER A 222 -24.07 -46.66 9.16
N THR A 223 -22.78 -46.33 9.02
CA THR A 223 -21.79 -46.34 10.11
C THR A 223 -21.25 -44.95 10.45
N GLY A 224 -21.44 -43.97 9.57
CA GLY A 224 -20.82 -42.63 9.68
C GLY A 224 -19.31 -42.67 9.46
N GLN A 225 -18.81 -43.69 8.75
CA GLN A 225 -17.37 -43.86 8.50
C GLN A 225 -17.01 -43.46 7.08
N GLY A 226 -15.91 -42.73 6.95
CA GLY A 226 -15.34 -42.31 5.68
C GLY A 226 -13.93 -42.84 5.46
N GLY A 227 -13.22 -42.20 4.53
CA GLY A 227 -11.84 -42.53 4.22
C GLY A 227 -11.35 -41.87 2.94
N VAL A 228 -10.10 -41.41 2.93
CA VAL A 228 -9.42 -40.92 1.72
C VAL A 228 -8.58 -42.02 1.10
N PHE A 229 -8.76 -42.18 -0.21
CA PHE A 229 -8.09 -43.17 -1.05
C PHE A 229 -7.32 -42.48 -2.16
N THR A 230 -6.29 -43.14 -2.67
CA THR A 230 -5.69 -42.81 -3.97
C THR A 230 -5.91 -43.96 -4.95
N ILE A 231 -6.08 -43.62 -6.22
CA ILE A 231 -6.20 -44.54 -7.35
C ILE A 231 -5.37 -44.00 -8.51
N ASN A 232 -4.80 -44.87 -9.34
CA ASN A 232 -4.16 -44.45 -10.57
C ASN A 232 -5.23 -43.98 -11.58
N ALA A 233 -4.87 -43.07 -12.49
CA ALA A 233 -5.78 -42.53 -13.51
C ALA A 233 -6.40 -43.60 -14.45
N ASP A 234 -5.78 -44.78 -14.55
CA ASP A 234 -6.26 -45.94 -15.30
C ASP A 234 -7.24 -46.85 -14.51
N GLY A 235 -7.55 -46.51 -13.26
CA GLY A 235 -8.41 -47.28 -12.36
C GLY A 235 -7.69 -48.37 -11.54
N THR A 236 -6.37 -48.52 -11.68
CA THR A 236 -5.55 -49.46 -10.89
C THR A 236 -5.06 -48.84 -9.57
N GLY A 237 -4.41 -49.61 -8.70
CA GLY A 237 -3.70 -49.07 -7.52
C GLY A 237 -4.56 -48.50 -6.38
N TYR A 238 -5.88 -48.76 -6.36
CA TYR A 238 -6.83 -48.26 -5.35
C TYR A 238 -6.40 -48.61 -3.92
N THR A 239 -5.97 -47.60 -3.14
CA THR A 239 -5.33 -47.75 -1.84
C THR A 239 -5.93 -46.78 -0.83
N ASN A 240 -6.38 -47.27 0.33
CA ASN A 240 -6.77 -46.42 1.46
C ASN A 240 -5.52 -45.80 2.09
N ILE A 241 -5.47 -44.47 2.19
CA ILE A 241 -4.37 -43.75 2.85
C ILE A 241 -4.78 -43.14 4.20
N SER A 242 -6.08 -43.04 4.48
CA SER A 242 -6.61 -42.39 5.68
C SER A 242 -7.09 -43.37 6.78
N GLY A 243 -7.13 -44.67 6.50
CA GLY A 243 -7.53 -45.70 7.46
C GLY A 243 -9.04 -45.97 7.46
N THR A 244 -9.52 -46.77 8.41
CA THR A 244 -10.82 -47.46 8.30
C THR A 244 -11.83 -47.12 9.41
N ASN A 245 -11.64 -46.01 10.13
CA ASN A 245 -12.52 -45.61 11.25
C ASN A 245 -12.56 -44.07 11.40
N THR A 246 -12.50 -43.35 10.29
CA THR A 246 -12.22 -41.91 10.23
C THR A 246 -13.25 -41.23 9.35
N ASP A 247 -13.77 -40.07 9.74
CA ASP A 247 -14.72 -39.31 8.89
C ASP A 247 -13.94 -38.43 7.89
N ASP A 248 -13.03 -39.08 7.16
CA ASP A 248 -12.05 -38.42 6.31
C ASP A 248 -12.60 -38.25 4.88
N GLY A 249 -12.58 -37.03 4.34
CA GLY A 249 -13.21 -36.70 3.07
C GLY A 249 -12.75 -35.39 2.43
N ALA A 250 -13.38 -35.01 1.32
CA ALA A 250 -13.03 -33.82 0.52
C ALA A 250 -11.52 -33.71 0.21
N ALA A 251 -10.95 -34.77 -0.37
CA ALA A 251 -9.51 -34.87 -0.58
C ALA A 251 -9.03 -34.03 -1.76
N VAL A 252 -8.07 -33.12 -1.54
CA VAL A 252 -7.44 -32.29 -2.58
C VAL A 252 -5.93 -32.44 -2.54
N TRP A 253 -5.28 -32.57 -3.71
CA TRP A 253 -3.82 -32.64 -3.81
C TRP A 253 -3.17 -31.28 -3.60
N SER A 254 -1.98 -31.25 -3.00
CA SER A 254 -1.14 -30.06 -3.03
C SER A 254 -0.59 -29.81 -4.44
N PRO A 255 -0.33 -28.54 -4.83
CA PRO A 255 0.22 -28.18 -6.15
C PRO A 255 1.55 -28.84 -6.50
N ASP A 256 2.37 -29.17 -5.50
CA ASP A 256 3.64 -29.87 -5.65
C ASP A 256 3.50 -31.42 -5.69
N GLY A 257 2.28 -31.93 -5.51
CA GLY A 257 1.97 -33.36 -5.46
C GLY A 257 2.51 -34.11 -4.25
N THR A 258 3.04 -33.44 -3.22
CA THR A 258 3.67 -34.09 -2.06
C THR A 258 2.71 -34.40 -0.92
N LYS A 259 1.56 -33.72 -0.86
CA LYS A 259 0.56 -33.80 0.22
C LYS A 259 -0.87 -33.84 -0.32
N ILE A 260 -1.79 -34.15 0.58
CA ILE A 260 -3.24 -34.11 0.37
C ILE A 260 -3.88 -33.39 1.56
N SER A 261 -4.72 -32.38 1.31
CA SER A 261 -5.63 -31.80 2.29
C SER A 261 -6.98 -32.54 2.27
N PHE A 262 -7.64 -32.61 3.43
CA PHE A 262 -8.89 -33.35 3.63
C PHE A 262 -9.58 -32.85 4.92
N HIS A 263 -10.90 -33.03 5.06
CA HIS A 263 -11.54 -32.92 6.37
C HIS A 263 -11.33 -34.21 7.16
N ASP A 264 -11.17 -34.16 8.49
CA ASP A 264 -10.94 -35.35 9.35
C ASP A 264 -12.07 -35.69 10.33
N GLY A 265 -13.24 -35.08 10.14
CA GLY A 265 -14.39 -35.16 11.04
C GLY A 265 -14.33 -34.20 12.23
N THR A 266 -13.19 -33.52 12.45
CA THR A 266 -13.03 -32.48 13.48
C THR A 266 -12.57 -31.13 12.91
N GLY A 267 -12.01 -31.14 11.70
CA GLY A 267 -11.53 -29.95 11.02
C GLY A 267 -10.80 -30.25 9.71
N LEU A 268 -10.01 -29.28 9.26
CA LEU A 268 -9.16 -29.36 8.08
C LEU A 268 -7.79 -29.93 8.49
N ALA A 269 -7.35 -30.98 7.80
CA ALA A 269 -6.09 -31.64 8.02
C ALA A 269 -5.31 -31.84 6.71
N VAL A 270 -4.01 -32.08 6.84
CA VAL A 270 -3.10 -32.40 5.74
C VAL A 270 -2.26 -33.62 6.07
N MET A 271 -1.96 -34.44 5.06
CA MET A 271 -1.11 -35.62 5.18
C MET A 271 -0.20 -35.79 3.96
N ASN A 272 0.85 -36.58 4.11
CA ASN A 272 1.64 -37.02 2.96
C ASN A 272 0.82 -38.00 2.10
N THR A 273 1.12 -38.11 0.82
CA THR A 273 0.37 -38.94 -0.17
C THR A 273 0.36 -40.46 0.11
N ASN A 274 1.12 -40.91 1.10
CA ASN A 274 1.13 -42.29 1.61
C ASN A 274 0.36 -42.47 2.93
N GLY A 275 -0.38 -41.46 3.39
CA GLY A 275 -1.19 -41.49 4.64
C GLY A 275 -0.44 -41.11 5.92
N THR A 276 0.86 -40.87 5.85
CA THR A 276 1.70 -40.52 7.01
C THR A 276 1.72 -39.01 7.30
N GLY A 277 2.17 -38.61 8.49
CA GLY A 277 2.46 -37.22 8.81
C GLY A 277 1.23 -36.31 8.92
N ARG A 278 0.09 -36.86 9.37
CA ARG A 278 -1.15 -36.09 9.55
C ARG A 278 -0.94 -34.92 10.50
N THR A 279 -1.43 -33.75 10.08
CA THR A 279 -1.35 -32.49 10.82
C THR A 279 -2.69 -31.80 10.67
N ALA A 280 -3.36 -31.46 11.78
CA ALA A 280 -4.56 -30.63 11.76
C ALA A 280 -4.15 -29.16 11.59
N LEU A 281 -4.88 -28.42 10.76
CA LEU A 281 -4.62 -27.01 10.43
C LEU A 281 -5.66 -26.07 11.07
N HIS A 282 -6.93 -26.48 11.05
CA HIS A 282 -8.06 -25.68 11.53
C HIS A 282 -9.20 -26.59 12.02
N SER A 283 -10.05 -26.13 12.93
CA SER A 283 -11.15 -26.95 13.50
C SER A 283 -12.53 -26.39 13.16
N GLY A 284 -13.47 -27.28 12.84
CA GLY A 284 -14.85 -26.95 12.46
C GLY A 284 -15.49 -28.05 11.61
N PHE A 285 -16.77 -27.93 11.31
CA PHE A 285 -17.38 -28.68 10.20
C PHE A 285 -17.11 -27.89 8.92
N LEU A 286 -16.32 -28.47 8.01
CA LEU A 286 -15.75 -27.80 6.85
C LEU A 286 -15.86 -28.68 5.61
N ASN A 287 -16.14 -28.11 4.44
CA ASN A 287 -15.81 -28.77 3.18
C ASN A 287 -14.52 -28.16 2.63
N ASN A 288 -13.53 -29.02 2.40
CA ASN A 288 -12.26 -28.62 1.81
C ASN A 288 -12.48 -28.39 0.29
N GLY A 289 -12.22 -27.18 -0.17
CA GLY A 289 -12.53 -26.76 -1.53
C GLY A 289 -11.36 -26.99 -2.49
N ASP A 290 -10.22 -26.37 -2.22
CA ASP A 290 -9.08 -26.41 -3.14
C ASP A 290 -7.73 -26.11 -2.46
N TRP A 291 -6.64 -26.39 -3.15
CA TRP A 291 -5.28 -26.04 -2.71
C TRP A 291 -4.52 -25.33 -3.85
N ALA A 292 -4.43 -24.01 -3.75
CA ALA A 292 -3.75 -23.17 -4.74
C ALA A 292 -2.23 -23.30 -4.67
N ALA A 293 -1.56 -23.12 -5.81
CA ALA A 293 -0.17 -22.70 -5.83
C ALA A 293 0.00 -21.32 -5.19
N VAL A 294 1.24 -20.92 -4.85
CA VAL A 294 1.51 -19.48 -4.70
C VAL A 294 1.29 -18.84 -6.08
N PRO A 295 0.61 -17.69 -6.18
CA PRO A 295 0.48 -16.97 -7.44
C PRO A 295 1.84 -16.85 -8.15
N ALA A 296 1.90 -17.36 -9.37
CA ALA A 296 3.15 -17.59 -10.07
C ALA A 296 3.61 -16.33 -10.82
N GLY A 297 4.01 -15.29 -10.09
CA GLY A 297 4.40 -14.01 -10.69
C GLY A 297 5.10 -13.05 -9.74
N ALA A 298 5.38 -11.87 -10.28
CA ALA A 298 5.52 -10.67 -9.46
C ALA A 298 4.12 -10.20 -9.03
N ASP A 299 4.05 -9.54 -7.89
CA ASP A 299 2.84 -8.89 -7.35
C ASP A 299 3.30 -7.51 -6.94
N VAL A 300 3.21 -6.56 -7.87
CA VAL A 300 3.62 -5.19 -7.62
C VAL A 300 2.47 -4.45 -6.94
N SER A 301 2.81 -3.40 -6.21
CA SER A 301 1.82 -2.58 -5.50
C SER A 301 2.39 -1.18 -5.33
N VAL A 302 1.51 -0.19 -5.15
CA VAL A 302 1.92 1.20 -4.95
C VAL A 302 1.19 1.84 -3.77
N SER A 303 1.91 2.64 -2.99
CA SER A 303 1.34 3.57 -2.01
C SER A 303 1.92 4.98 -2.21
N VAL A 304 1.19 5.99 -1.73
CA VAL A 304 1.59 7.40 -1.81
C VAL A 304 1.37 8.04 -0.45
N THR A 305 2.35 8.82 0.02
CA THR A 305 2.24 9.65 1.24
C THR A 305 2.81 11.03 0.96
N ASP A 306 2.35 12.05 1.66
CA ASP A 306 2.93 13.40 1.70
C ASP A 306 3.81 13.61 2.95
N SER A 307 4.70 14.60 2.90
CA SER A 307 5.53 14.98 4.05
C SER A 307 4.83 15.92 5.04
N ALA A 308 3.76 16.59 4.62
CA ALA A 308 2.95 17.49 5.43
C ALA A 308 1.54 17.64 4.83
N ASP A 309 0.52 17.69 5.70
CA ASP A 309 -0.85 18.10 5.38
C ASP A 309 -1.45 18.76 6.65
N PRO A 310 -1.92 20.02 6.60
CA PRO A 310 -1.90 20.94 5.46
C PRO A 310 -0.52 21.52 5.16
N VAL A 311 -0.39 22.13 3.99
CA VAL A 311 0.73 22.99 3.58
C VAL A 311 0.25 24.42 3.34
N SER A 312 1.16 25.39 3.36
CA SER A 312 0.86 26.80 3.10
C SER A 312 1.13 27.16 1.64
N LEU A 313 0.27 28.00 1.05
CA LEU A 313 0.61 28.77 -0.15
C LEU A 313 1.88 29.59 0.10
N GLY A 314 2.83 29.61 -0.86
CA GLY A 314 4.13 30.29 -0.70
C GLY A 314 5.10 29.64 0.30
N GLY A 315 4.71 28.54 0.96
CA GLY A 315 5.62 27.82 1.84
C GLY A 315 6.67 27.01 1.09
N SER A 316 7.73 26.62 1.81
CA SER A 316 8.82 25.80 1.28
C SER A 316 8.32 24.51 0.58
N PRO A 317 9.04 24.00 -0.44
CA PRO A 317 8.64 22.80 -1.16
C PRO A 317 8.35 21.60 -0.25
N TYR A 318 7.18 20.99 -0.42
CA TYR A 318 6.83 19.73 0.23
C TYR A 318 7.08 18.55 -0.70
N THR A 319 6.93 17.31 -0.21
CA THR A 319 7.19 16.11 -1.00
C THR A 319 6.06 15.10 -0.94
N TYR A 320 5.82 14.43 -2.08
CA TYR A 320 5.15 13.13 -2.12
C TYR A 320 6.20 12.02 -2.19
N THR A 321 6.04 10.99 -1.37
CA THR A 321 6.81 9.74 -1.46
C THR A 321 5.89 8.66 -2.00
N VAL A 322 6.21 8.16 -3.19
CA VAL A 322 5.57 7.02 -3.83
C VAL A 322 6.42 5.78 -3.52
N SER A 323 5.83 4.78 -2.88
CA SER A 323 6.51 3.51 -2.58
C SER A 323 5.95 2.41 -3.47
N VAL A 324 6.83 1.72 -4.19
CA VAL A 324 6.51 0.54 -4.99
C VAL A 324 7.11 -0.68 -4.30
N ALA A 325 6.30 -1.71 -4.05
CA ALA A 325 6.76 -2.98 -3.49
C ALA A 325 6.40 -4.13 -4.43
N ASN A 326 7.22 -5.18 -4.44
CA ASN A 326 6.91 -6.46 -5.07
C ASN A 326 6.74 -7.53 -3.99
N ALA A 327 5.51 -7.85 -3.63
CA ALA A 327 5.17 -8.88 -2.65
C ALA A 327 5.28 -10.31 -3.23
N GLY A 328 5.41 -10.44 -4.56
CA GLY A 328 5.43 -11.72 -5.26
C GLY A 328 6.68 -12.56 -4.97
N PRO A 329 6.59 -13.90 -5.11
CA PRO A 329 7.72 -14.82 -4.96
C PRO A 329 8.75 -14.72 -6.09
N ALA A 330 8.39 -14.11 -7.23
CA ALA A 330 9.29 -13.84 -8.35
C ALA A 330 9.67 -12.35 -8.41
N GLY A 331 10.81 -12.04 -9.03
CA GLY A 331 11.20 -10.67 -9.31
C GLY A 331 10.38 -10.06 -10.44
N ALA A 332 10.01 -8.79 -10.30
CA ALA A 332 9.38 -7.97 -11.34
C ALA A 332 10.43 -7.34 -12.26
N THR A 333 10.14 -7.23 -13.54
CA THR A 333 11.00 -6.56 -14.54
C THR A 333 10.21 -5.53 -15.34
N GLY A 334 10.91 -4.51 -15.87
CA GLY A 334 10.26 -3.40 -16.58
C GLY A 334 9.31 -2.57 -15.69
N VAL A 335 9.51 -2.59 -14.36
CA VAL A 335 8.68 -1.87 -13.41
C VAL A 335 8.71 -0.38 -13.72
N SER A 336 7.53 0.20 -13.91
CA SER A 336 7.34 1.63 -14.16
C SER A 336 6.20 2.16 -13.31
N VAL A 337 6.37 3.38 -12.80
CA VAL A 337 5.34 4.09 -12.04
C VAL A 337 5.06 5.44 -12.72
N SER A 338 3.79 5.80 -12.80
CA SER A 338 3.31 7.07 -13.36
C SER A 338 2.46 7.77 -12.31
N THR A 339 2.90 8.95 -11.88
CA THR A 339 2.23 9.78 -10.88
C THR A 339 1.69 11.04 -11.53
N THR A 340 0.39 11.30 -11.43
CA THR A 340 -0.22 12.53 -11.94
C THR A 340 -0.70 13.40 -10.79
N LEU A 341 -0.30 14.67 -10.80
CA LEU A 341 -0.71 15.68 -9.84
C LEU A 341 -1.90 16.48 -10.38
N SER A 342 -2.97 16.58 -9.60
CA SER A 342 -4.23 17.21 -10.00
C SER A 342 -4.76 18.16 -8.92
N GLY A 343 -5.78 18.95 -9.24
CA GLY A 343 -6.36 19.93 -8.31
C GLY A 343 -5.72 21.32 -8.40
N ALA A 344 -5.48 21.97 -7.25
CA ALA A 344 -4.95 23.33 -7.12
C ALA A 344 -3.57 23.51 -7.79
N ASN A 345 -3.28 24.70 -8.32
CA ASN A 345 -2.06 24.97 -9.08
C ASN A 345 -0.79 24.69 -8.25
N ARG A 346 0.23 24.17 -8.95
CA ARG A 346 1.51 23.75 -8.36
C ARG A 346 2.60 23.63 -9.41
N THR A 347 3.85 23.82 -8.99
CA THR A 347 5.07 23.50 -9.73
C THR A 347 5.63 22.17 -9.24
N ILE A 348 6.17 21.36 -10.17
CA ILE A 348 6.87 20.11 -9.84
C ILE A 348 8.37 20.41 -9.94
N ASN A 349 9.04 20.52 -8.81
CA ASN A 349 10.40 21.03 -8.74
C ASN A 349 11.42 19.95 -9.13
N SER A 350 11.19 18.71 -8.67
CA SER A 350 12.03 17.56 -9.01
C SER A 350 11.32 16.24 -8.75
N ALA A 351 11.83 15.17 -9.35
CA ALA A 351 11.47 13.80 -9.03
C ALA A 351 12.72 12.92 -9.00
N THR A 352 12.97 12.26 -7.87
CA THR A 352 14.13 11.39 -7.66
C THR A 352 13.67 9.99 -7.28
N SER A 353 14.29 8.96 -7.84
CA SER A 353 13.98 7.56 -7.52
C SER A 353 15.13 6.84 -6.85
N SER A 354 14.84 5.87 -5.99
CA SER A 354 15.85 5.03 -5.33
C SER A 354 16.63 4.15 -6.32
N GLN A 355 16.05 3.89 -7.50
CA GLN A 355 16.65 3.16 -8.61
C GLN A 355 16.02 3.59 -9.94
N GLY A 356 16.71 3.32 -11.05
CA GLY A 356 16.23 3.67 -12.38
C GLY A 356 16.29 5.17 -12.66
N SER A 357 15.26 5.74 -13.29
CA SER A 357 15.23 7.16 -13.66
C SER A 357 13.79 7.71 -13.75
N CYS A 358 13.62 8.97 -13.37
CA CYS A 358 12.36 9.71 -13.52
C CYS A 358 12.45 10.80 -14.59
N THR A 359 11.32 11.11 -15.22
CA THR A 359 11.10 12.28 -16.07
C THR A 359 9.90 13.06 -15.57
N VAL A 360 10.05 14.38 -15.45
CA VAL A 360 8.96 15.30 -15.11
C VAL A 360 8.41 15.88 -16.41
N SER A 361 7.13 15.64 -16.67
CA SER A 361 6.37 16.17 -17.80
C SER A 361 5.01 16.63 -17.27
N ALA A 362 5.01 17.77 -16.57
CA ALA A 362 3.86 18.28 -15.82
C ALA A 362 2.55 18.21 -16.62
N PRO A 363 1.44 17.71 -16.04
CA PRO A 363 1.23 17.40 -14.62
C PRO A 363 1.71 16.00 -14.16
N THR A 364 2.41 15.25 -15.01
CA THR A 364 2.78 13.84 -14.76
C THR A 364 4.29 13.67 -14.52
N VAL A 365 4.63 12.79 -13.57
CA VAL A 365 5.97 12.26 -13.34
C VAL A 365 5.96 10.80 -13.76
N SER A 366 6.86 10.40 -14.65
CA SER A 366 7.00 9.01 -15.11
C SER A 366 8.37 8.47 -14.75
N CYS A 367 8.42 7.37 -14.01
CA CYS A 367 9.66 6.76 -13.56
C CYS A 367 9.78 5.31 -14.03
N ALA A 368 10.87 5.01 -14.73
CA ALA A 368 11.27 3.66 -15.09
C ALA A 368 12.17 3.13 -13.97
N LEU A 369 11.62 2.29 -13.08
CA LEU A 369 12.32 1.75 -11.91
C LEU A 369 13.12 0.49 -12.23
N GLY A 370 12.82 -0.20 -13.34
CA GLY A 370 13.63 -1.33 -13.82
C GLY A 370 13.20 -2.66 -13.19
N ALA A 371 14.14 -3.39 -12.57
CA ALA A 371 13.83 -4.66 -11.91
C ALA A 371 13.66 -4.47 -10.40
N VAL A 372 12.62 -5.08 -9.82
CA VAL A 372 12.38 -5.13 -8.36
C VAL A 372 12.37 -6.58 -7.94
N ALA A 373 13.29 -6.97 -7.04
CA ALA A 373 13.41 -8.36 -6.59
C ALA A 373 12.13 -8.86 -5.88
N ALA A 374 11.99 -10.18 -5.73
CA ALA A 374 10.97 -10.78 -4.89
C ALA A 374 11.08 -10.24 -3.45
N SER A 375 9.96 -9.82 -2.86
CA SER A 375 9.91 -9.10 -1.57
C SER A 375 10.73 -7.80 -1.52
N GLY A 376 11.08 -7.23 -2.68
CA GLY A 376 11.83 -5.98 -2.82
C GLY A 376 10.94 -4.73 -2.92
N SER A 377 11.55 -3.56 -2.84
CA SER A 377 10.85 -2.28 -3.02
C SER A 377 11.74 -1.21 -3.67
N ALA A 378 11.10 -0.18 -4.21
CA ALA A 378 11.70 1.02 -4.75
C ALA A 378 10.84 2.24 -4.38
N THR A 379 11.44 3.42 -4.28
CA THR A 379 10.72 4.66 -3.94
C THR A 379 10.96 5.75 -4.98
N VAL A 380 10.00 6.67 -5.08
CA VAL A 380 10.11 7.94 -5.81
C VAL A 380 9.72 9.08 -4.88
N THR A 381 10.55 10.10 -4.76
CA THR A 381 10.25 11.34 -4.04
C THR A 381 10.04 12.45 -5.05
N ILE A 382 8.87 13.10 -5.01
CA ILE A 382 8.47 14.18 -5.90
C ILE A 382 8.36 15.45 -5.07
N SER A 383 9.16 16.47 -5.38
CA SER A 383 9.10 17.78 -4.72
C SER A 383 8.13 18.71 -5.44
N VAL A 384 7.27 19.39 -4.68
CA VAL A 384 6.16 20.21 -5.19
C VAL A 384 6.09 21.53 -4.41
N THR A 385 5.92 22.64 -5.13
CA THR A 385 5.57 23.95 -4.54
C THR A 385 4.13 24.31 -4.95
N PRO A 386 3.22 24.59 -4.00
CA PRO A 386 1.85 25.01 -4.32
C PRO A 386 1.81 26.48 -4.76
N SER A 387 1.01 26.79 -5.78
CA SER A 387 0.79 28.15 -6.29
C SER A 387 -0.69 28.56 -6.37
N ALA A 388 -1.58 27.76 -5.78
CA ALA A 388 -2.94 28.19 -5.45
C ALA A 388 -3.47 27.40 -4.24
N THR A 389 -4.42 27.99 -3.53
CA THR A 389 -5.15 27.32 -2.44
C THR A 389 -6.06 26.20 -2.97
N GLY A 390 -6.42 25.26 -2.09
CA GLY A 390 -7.31 24.14 -2.40
C GLY A 390 -6.64 22.80 -2.12
N THR A 391 -6.96 21.77 -2.91
CA THR A 391 -6.41 20.41 -2.72
C THR A 391 -5.53 20.03 -3.90
N ILE A 392 -4.34 19.49 -3.61
CA ILE A 392 -3.48 18.83 -4.61
C ILE A 392 -3.60 17.32 -4.38
N THR A 393 -3.91 16.55 -5.42
CA THR A 393 -4.00 15.08 -5.34
C THR A 393 -2.95 14.43 -6.24
N ALA A 394 -2.06 13.63 -5.64
CA ALA A 394 -1.08 12.80 -6.31
C ALA A 394 -1.62 11.39 -6.49
N THR A 395 -1.98 11.02 -7.72
CA THR A 395 -2.45 9.66 -8.07
C THR A 395 -1.34 8.91 -8.78
N SER A 396 -0.89 7.79 -8.21
CA SER A 396 0.18 6.93 -8.74
C SER A 396 -0.37 5.59 -9.21
N THR A 397 0.04 5.15 -10.40
CA THR A 397 -0.23 3.81 -10.95
C THR A 397 1.10 3.14 -11.29
N VAL A 398 1.25 1.86 -10.90
CA VAL A 398 2.44 1.05 -11.20
C VAL A 398 2.10 -0.10 -12.16
N SER A 399 3.09 -0.54 -12.92
CA SER A 399 3.00 -1.70 -13.81
C SER A 399 4.35 -2.44 -13.90
N ALA A 400 4.31 -3.73 -14.23
CA ALA A 400 5.47 -4.58 -14.52
C ALA A 400 5.28 -5.34 -15.84
N THR A 401 6.28 -6.11 -16.27
CA THR A 401 6.22 -6.94 -17.49
C THR A 401 5.52 -8.28 -17.24
N GLU A 402 5.65 -8.80 -16.02
CA GLU A 402 5.01 -10.01 -15.53
C GLU A 402 3.53 -9.76 -15.23
N THR A 403 2.68 -10.79 -15.38
CA THR A 403 1.28 -10.72 -14.98
C THR A 403 1.17 -10.58 -13.47
N ASP A 404 0.51 -9.51 -13.04
CA ASP A 404 0.21 -9.24 -11.64
C ASP A 404 -1.09 -9.96 -11.21
N PRO A 405 -1.07 -10.80 -10.15
CA PRO A 405 -2.24 -11.54 -9.70
C PRO A 405 -3.23 -10.70 -8.86
N LEU A 406 -2.84 -9.52 -8.35
CA LEU A 406 -3.59 -8.71 -7.39
C LEU A 406 -3.75 -7.24 -7.83
N SER A 407 -3.88 -7.01 -9.14
CA SER A 407 -3.84 -5.68 -9.79
C SER A 407 -4.73 -4.55 -9.24
N GLY A 408 -5.61 -4.81 -8.27
CA GLY A 408 -6.31 -3.76 -7.50
C GLY A 408 -5.40 -2.94 -6.57
N ASN A 409 -4.22 -3.46 -6.21
CA ASN A 409 -3.19 -2.77 -5.40
C ASN A 409 -2.27 -1.84 -6.24
N ASN A 410 -2.44 -1.82 -7.56
CA ASN A 410 -1.55 -1.12 -8.50
C ASN A 410 -1.90 0.35 -8.75
N THR A 411 -2.82 0.93 -7.97
CA THR A 411 -3.08 2.37 -7.97
C THR A 411 -3.39 2.88 -6.58
N ALA A 412 -2.77 4.00 -6.20
CA ALA A 412 -3.00 4.69 -4.93
C ALA A 412 -3.01 6.21 -5.14
N ALA A 413 -3.68 6.94 -4.26
CA ALA A 413 -3.72 8.39 -4.31
C ALA A 413 -3.60 8.99 -2.90
N GLN A 414 -2.88 10.10 -2.80
CA GLN A 414 -2.79 10.95 -1.60
C GLN A 414 -3.23 12.36 -1.95
N SER A 415 -3.92 13.04 -1.03
CA SER A 415 -4.39 14.42 -1.21
C SER A 415 -3.88 15.31 -0.09
N THR A 416 -3.39 16.49 -0.44
CA THR A 416 -2.80 17.47 0.46
C THR A 416 -3.56 18.79 0.36
N THR A 417 -3.82 19.43 1.48
CA THR A 417 -4.56 20.69 1.58
C THR A 417 -3.61 21.88 1.57
N VAL A 418 -3.75 22.77 0.58
CA VAL A 418 -3.06 24.07 0.53
C VAL A 418 -3.95 25.13 1.16
N ASN A 419 -3.50 25.68 2.28
CA ASN A 419 -4.17 26.79 2.99
C ASN A 419 -3.62 28.16 2.55
N ASN A 420 -4.30 29.23 2.96
CA ASN A 420 -3.82 30.61 2.83
C ASN A 420 -3.37 31.14 4.20
N ALA A 421 -2.26 30.63 4.73
CA ALA A 421 -1.76 31.02 6.06
C ALA A 421 -1.44 32.51 6.17
N LEU A 422 -0.87 33.11 5.11
CA LEU A 422 -0.52 34.52 5.03
C LEU A 422 -1.73 35.45 4.80
N GLY A 423 -2.87 34.90 4.35
CA GLY A 423 -4.06 35.69 4.05
C GLY A 423 -4.03 36.43 2.72
N CYS A 424 -3.12 36.08 1.80
CA CYS A 424 -2.95 36.66 0.46
C CYS A 424 -4.29 36.93 -0.22
N ALA A 425 -4.56 38.21 -0.52
CA ALA A 425 -5.70 38.66 -1.32
C ALA A 425 -5.33 38.70 -2.82
N ILE A 426 -4.07 39.07 -3.11
CA ILE A 426 -3.46 39.06 -4.43
C ILE A 426 -2.33 38.02 -4.41
N THR A 427 -2.20 37.23 -5.47
CA THR A 427 -1.20 36.18 -5.55
C THR A 427 -0.65 36.09 -6.97
N GLY A 428 0.68 36.12 -7.10
CA GLY A 428 1.40 35.84 -8.33
C GLY A 428 1.52 34.34 -8.60
N THR A 429 2.60 33.96 -9.27
CA THR A 429 2.92 32.60 -9.69
C THR A 429 4.40 32.31 -9.41
N PRO A 430 4.89 31.07 -9.58
CA PRO A 430 6.32 30.75 -9.43
C PRO A 430 7.17 31.19 -10.64
N GLY A 431 6.86 32.34 -11.24
CA GLY A 431 7.65 32.99 -12.27
C GLY A 431 7.24 34.45 -12.43
N ASN A 432 8.18 35.27 -12.91
CA ASN A 432 8.14 36.73 -12.96
C ASN A 432 6.75 37.34 -13.30
N ASP A 433 6.14 37.98 -12.31
CA ASP A 433 4.83 38.60 -12.36
C ASP A 433 4.90 40.15 -12.23
N THR A 434 3.74 40.80 -12.35
CA THR A 434 3.61 42.23 -12.07
C THR A 434 2.31 42.47 -11.32
N LEU A 435 2.40 42.86 -10.06
CA LEU A 435 1.31 42.90 -9.09
C LEU A 435 1.01 44.34 -8.64
N ASN A 436 -0.26 44.63 -8.37
CA ASN A 436 -0.73 45.94 -7.93
C ASN A 436 -1.93 45.80 -6.98
N GLY A 437 -1.85 46.31 -5.75
CA GLY A 437 -2.98 46.36 -4.80
C GLY A 437 -3.96 47.48 -5.15
N GLY A 438 -3.45 48.71 -5.15
CA GLY A 438 -4.05 49.89 -5.75
C GLY A 438 -4.79 50.78 -4.76
N ASN A 439 -5.87 50.29 -4.12
CA ASN A 439 -6.58 51.04 -3.06
C ASN A 439 -7.23 50.08 -2.06
N GLY A 440 -6.77 50.13 -0.81
CA GLY A 440 -7.27 49.29 0.27
C GLY A 440 -6.09 48.79 1.10
N ASN A 441 -6.38 48.01 2.14
CA ASN A 441 -5.35 47.28 2.86
C ASN A 441 -5.25 45.90 2.21
N ASP A 442 -4.32 45.74 1.29
CA ASP A 442 -4.11 44.52 0.51
C ASP A 442 -3.04 43.62 1.16
N VAL A 443 -3.15 42.31 0.89
CA VAL A 443 -2.10 41.33 1.20
C VAL A 443 -1.65 40.72 -0.10
N ILE A 444 -0.43 41.03 -0.52
CA ILE A 444 0.14 40.66 -1.82
C ILE A 444 1.19 39.57 -1.60
N CYS A 445 1.12 38.50 -2.38
CA CYS A 445 2.08 37.40 -2.32
C CYS A 445 2.61 37.08 -3.74
N GLY A 446 3.86 37.45 -4.06
CA GLY A 446 4.47 37.19 -5.38
C GLY A 446 4.66 35.68 -5.65
N LEU A 447 5.21 35.00 -4.64
CA LEU A 447 5.59 33.58 -4.55
C LEU A 447 7.00 33.27 -5.07
N GLY A 448 7.39 33.76 -6.24
CA GLY A 448 8.79 33.67 -6.70
C GLY A 448 8.97 33.63 -8.21
N GLY A 449 10.23 33.72 -8.65
CA GLY A 449 10.57 34.44 -9.88
C GLY A 449 10.78 35.92 -9.54
N ASN A 450 11.40 36.68 -10.46
CA ASN A 450 11.68 38.09 -10.22
C ASN A 450 10.46 38.95 -10.57
N ASP A 451 9.75 39.40 -9.54
CA ASP A 451 8.47 40.08 -9.58
C ASP A 451 8.62 41.61 -9.52
N VAL A 452 7.59 42.31 -10.01
CA VAL A 452 7.44 43.76 -9.84
C VAL A 452 6.15 44.05 -9.10
N ILE A 453 6.25 44.51 -7.85
CA ILE A 453 5.12 44.65 -6.93
C ILE A 453 4.93 46.12 -6.54
N ASN A 454 3.69 46.61 -6.60
CA ASN A 454 3.29 47.91 -6.06
C ASN A 454 2.10 47.72 -5.10
N GLY A 455 2.21 48.13 -3.84
CA GLY A 455 1.10 48.12 -2.87
C GLY A 455 0.02 49.08 -3.32
N GLY A 456 0.24 50.39 -3.11
CA GLY A 456 -0.44 51.47 -3.79
C GLY A 456 -0.93 52.57 -2.87
N ASN A 457 -2.07 52.35 -2.20
CA ASN A 457 -2.65 53.30 -1.25
C ASN A 457 -3.34 52.56 -0.10
N ASN A 458 -3.03 53.01 1.11
CA ASN A 458 -3.38 52.42 2.41
C ASN A 458 -2.42 51.28 2.81
N ASN A 459 -2.46 50.94 4.10
CA ASN A 459 -1.46 50.07 4.74
C ASN A 459 -1.55 48.64 4.19
N ASP A 460 -0.57 48.27 3.40
CA ASP A 460 -0.45 47.00 2.69
C ASP A 460 0.51 46.02 3.41
N THR A 461 0.41 44.75 3.07
CA THR A 461 1.36 43.71 3.50
C THR A 461 1.83 42.92 2.29
N ILE A 462 3.12 43.01 1.98
CA ILE A 462 3.74 42.42 0.79
C ILE A 462 4.67 41.28 1.23
N TYR A 463 4.53 40.13 0.57
CA TYR A 463 5.45 39.00 0.61
C TYR A 463 5.90 38.71 -0.83
N ALA A 464 7.07 39.16 -1.25
CA ALA A 464 7.47 39.04 -2.65
C ALA A 464 7.82 37.59 -2.99
N GLY A 465 8.85 37.01 -2.35
CA GLY A 465 8.99 35.56 -2.21
C GLY A 465 10.40 35.05 -2.44
N ALA A 466 10.69 34.62 -3.66
CA ALA A 466 11.97 33.98 -3.99
C ALA A 466 12.37 34.26 -5.45
N GLY A 467 13.36 35.12 -5.64
CA GLY A 467 13.77 35.73 -6.90
C GLY A 467 14.19 37.17 -6.63
N ASP A 468 14.99 37.79 -7.52
CA ASP A 468 15.45 39.17 -7.32
C ASP A 468 14.31 40.15 -7.66
N ASP A 469 13.56 40.59 -6.65
CA ASP A 469 12.28 41.29 -6.74
C ASP A 469 12.43 42.83 -6.75
N THR A 470 11.38 43.52 -7.21
CA THR A 470 11.31 45.01 -7.20
C THR A 470 9.99 45.46 -6.60
N ILE A 471 10.03 46.11 -5.44
CA ILE A 471 8.89 46.37 -4.57
C ILE A 471 8.74 47.87 -4.26
N ASP A 472 7.50 48.37 -4.30
CA ASP A 472 7.10 49.74 -3.97
C ASP A 472 5.83 49.70 -3.11
N GLY A 473 5.91 49.90 -1.80
CA GLY A 473 4.75 49.87 -0.89
C GLY A 473 3.73 50.95 -1.27
N GLY A 474 4.18 52.21 -1.28
CA GLY A 474 3.52 53.31 -1.98
C GLY A 474 3.06 54.45 -1.07
N ASN A 475 1.93 54.29 -0.38
CA ASN A 475 1.36 55.35 0.47
C ASN A 475 0.63 54.81 1.70
N SER A 476 1.02 55.32 2.89
CA SER A 476 0.64 54.90 4.25
C SER A 476 1.63 53.87 4.82
N ASP A 477 1.50 53.57 6.11
CA ASP A 477 2.44 52.70 6.84
C ASP A 477 2.32 51.23 6.36
N ASP A 478 3.29 50.76 5.58
CA ASP A 478 3.29 49.46 4.91
C ASP A 478 4.20 48.41 5.62
N THR A 479 4.06 47.14 5.24
CA THR A 479 4.92 46.05 5.74
C THR A 479 5.38 45.17 4.58
N ILE A 480 6.68 45.12 4.35
CA ILE A 480 7.28 44.46 3.18
C ILE A 480 8.28 43.40 3.62
N HIS A 481 8.03 42.17 3.19
CA HIS A 481 8.96 41.04 3.21
C HIS A 481 9.38 40.76 1.76
N ALA A 482 10.65 40.94 1.45
CA ALA A 482 11.16 40.70 0.10
C ALA A 482 11.41 39.19 -0.10
N GLY A 483 12.41 38.60 0.55
CA GLY A 483 12.50 37.14 0.75
C GLY A 483 13.86 36.54 0.38
N ASP A 484 13.87 35.50 -0.46
CA ASP A 484 15.10 34.88 -0.97
C ASP A 484 15.50 35.51 -2.34
N GLY A 485 16.36 36.53 -2.39
CA GLY A 485 16.75 37.21 -3.64
C GLY A 485 17.68 38.41 -3.43
N ASP A 486 18.38 38.90 -4.46
CA ASP A 486 19.07 40.20 -4.38
C ASP A 486 18.05 41.34 -4.61
N ASP A 487 17.32 41.76 -3.57
CA ASP A 487 16.06 42.48 -3.72
C ASP A 487 16.18 44.01 -3.77
N VAL A 488 15.15 44.65 -4.37
CA VAL A 488 15.04 46.10 -4.51
C VAL A 488 13.73 46.59 -3.88
N ILE A 489 13.84 47.36 -2.79
CA ILE A 489 12.73 47.63 -1.88
C ILE A 489 12.55 49.14 -1.67
N GLY A 490 11.36 49.67 -1.90
CA GLY A 490 10.94 50.99 -1.43
C GLY A 490 9.68 50.90 -0.58
N GLY A 491 9.71 51.45 0.63
CA GLY A 491 8.53 51.60 1.49
C GLY A 491 7.52 52.56 0.88
N GLY A 492 7.90 53.82 0.68
CA GLY A 492 7.17 54.77 -0.13
C GLY A 492 6.91 56.09 0.58
N ASN A 493 5.75 56.22 1.24
CA ASN A 493 5.41 57.42 2.02
C ASN A 493 4.70 57.02 3.32
N SER A 494 5.26 57.39 4.46
CA SER A 494 4.81 57.23 5.86
C SER A 494 5.78 56.30 6.61
N ALA A 495 5.37 55.62 7.69
CA ALA A 495 6.33 54.90 8.55
C ALA A 495 6.30 53.39 8.28
N ASP A 496 7.31 52.87 7.60
CA ASP A 496 7.27 51.53 7.00
C ASP A 496 8.11 50.48 7.77
N TYR A 497 7.73 49.21 7.59
CA TYR A 497 8.49 48.04 8.09
C TYR A 497 9.05 47.26 6.90
N LEU A 498 10.37 47.30 6.71
CA LEU A 498 11.07 46.68 5.59
C LEU A 498 11.95 45.53 6.08
N TYR A 499 11.80 44.37 5.45
CA TYR A 499 12.59 43.17 5.68
C TYR A 499 13.12 42.68 4.32
N GLY A 500 14.44 42.79 4.11
CA GLY A 500 15.10 42.19 2.94
C GLY A 500 15.04 40.66 2.99
N GLU A 501 15.39 40.13 4.16
CA GLU A 501 15.46 38.70 4.49
C GLU A 501 16.75 38.02 4.02
N ALA A 502 16.91 37.53 2.78
CA ALA A 502 18.05 36.69 2.40
C ALA A 502 18.61 36.95 0.99
N GLY A 503 19.54 37.89 0.88
CA GLY A 503 20.31 38.17 -0.33
C GLY A 503 21.30 39.32 -0.15
N ASN A 504 21.51 40.14 -1.18
CA ASN A 504 22.22 41.42 -1.04
C ASN A 504 21.24 42.53 -1.43
N ASP A 505 20.61 43.13 -0.42
CA ASP A 505 19.39 43.91 -0.63
C ASP A 505 19.65 45.41 -0.74
N THR A 506 18.90 46.09 -1.60
CA THR A 506 18.96 47.55 -1.76
C THR A 506 17.63 48.17 -1.34
N ASN A 507 17.65 48.91 -0.23
CA ASN A 507 16.48 49.65 0.26
C ASN A 507 16.58 51.13 -0.16
N TYR A 508 15.65 51.61 -1.00
CA TYR A 508 15.58 53.02 -1.42
C TYR A 508 14.15 53.50 -1.71
N GLY A 509 13.81 54.73 -1.31
CA GLY A 509 12.48 55.30 -1.47
C GLY A 509 12.26 56.19 -2.70
N GLU A 510 12.34 55.67 -3.94
CA GLU A 510 11.63 56.26 -5.11
C GLU A 510 11.76 55.51 -6.46
N THR A 511 10.62 55.30 -7.15
CA THR A 511 10.60 54.94 -8.58
C THR A 511 10.26 56.13 -9.49
N PHE A 512 11.03 56.31 -10.56
CA PHE A 512 11.10 57.56 -11.35
C PHE A 512 9.88 57.87 -12.26
N LEU A 513 8.80 58.44 -11.73
CA LEU A 513 7.66 58.92 -12.54
C LEU A 513 7.79 60.37 -13.02
N GLY A 514 8.74 60.61 -13.92
CA GLY A 514 8.64 61.70 -14.89
C GLY A 514 9.03 63.11 -14.40
N SER A 515 10.31 63.30 -14.07
CA SER A 515 11.01 64.61 -14.01
C SER A 515 10.65 65.59 -12.88
N LEU A 516 9.78 65.23 -11.93
CA LEU A 516 9.76 65.85 -10.61
C LEU A 516 10.29 64.84 -9.59
N LEU A 517 11.46 65.15 -9.02
CA LEU A 517 12.05 64.43 -7.90
C LEU A 517 11.26 64.82 -6.63
N TYR A 518 10.47 63.88 -6.13
CA TYR A 518 9.71 64.02 -4.89
C TYR A 518 10.49 63.26 -3.79
N LEU A 519 11.55 63.90 -3.26
CA LEU A 519 12.30 63.44 -2.07
C LEU A 519 11.40 63.49 -0.83
N PHE A 520 10.42 62.59 -0.75
CA PHE A 520 9.38 62.64 0.28
C PHE A 520 9.08 61.31 0.96
N ASP A 521 10.06 60.40 1.00
CA ASP A 521 10.13 59.60 2.20
C ASP A 521 10.35 60.56 3.40
N ASN A 522 9.45 60.51 4.37
CA ASN A 522 9.40 61.36 5.57
C ASN A 522 8.98 60.49 6.78
N GLY A 523 9.33 59.19 6.73
CA GLY A 523 8.91 58.18 7.66
C GLY A 523 9.53 58.31 9.04
N ASN A 524 9.48 57.20 9.78
CA ASN A 524 10.38 56.92 10.90
C ASN A 524 10.54 55.39 10.83
N ASP A 525 11.39 54.97 9.92
CA ASP A 525 11.24 53.65 9.31
C ASP A 525 12.01 52.57 10.06
N HIS A 526 11.52 51.35 9.93
CA HIS A 526 12.13 50.18 10.55
C HIS A 526 12.69 49.28 9.45
N ILE A 527 13.99 49.45 9.19
CA ILE A 527 14.71 48.76 8.12
C ILE A 527 15.55 47.64 8.73
N TYR A 528 15.30 46.41 8.27
CA TYR A 528 16.06 45.22 8.57
C TYR A 528 16.62 44.67 7.26
N GLY A 529 17.94 44.66 7.10
CA GLY A 529 18.59 44.05 5.93
C GLY A 529 18.39 42.53 5.95
N GLY A 530 19.35 41.83 6.54
CA GLY A 530 19.33 40.38 6.71
C GLY A 530 20.75 39.84 6.67
N PRO A 531 20.95 38.54 6.41
CA PRO A 531 22.26 38.02 6.06
C PRO A 531 22.58 38.39 4.61
N GLY A 532 23.57 39.28 4.39
CA GLY A 532 23.78 39.87 3.07
C GLY A 532 25.08 40.65 2.85
N ASN A 533 25.03 41.61 1.93
CA ASN A 533 25.93 42.77 1.85
C ASN A 533 25.05 43.94 1.40
N ASP A 534 24.38 44.57 2.35
CA ASP A 534 23.18 45.37 2.08
C ASP A 534 23.51 46.87 1.91
N ASP A 535 22.67 47.59 1.15
CA ASP A 535 22.72 49.05 0.99
C ASP A 535 21.39 49.65 1.50
N LEU A 536 21.44 50.24 2.70
CA LEU A 536 20.29 50.65 3.52
C LEU A 536 20.28 52.17 3.74
N ASP A 537 19.27 52.89 3.22
CA ASP A 537 19.12 54.34 3.41
C ASP A 537 17.76 54.68 4.07
N GLY A 538 17.80 55.25 5.28
CA GLY A 538 16.63 55.75 6.02
C GLY A 538 16.08 57.08 5.49
N GLN A 539 16.82 57.78 4.62
CA GLN A 539 16.38 58.97 3.90
C GLN A 539 15.97 60.18 4.78
N ASN A 540 14.70 60.41 5.08
CA ASN A 540 14.28 61.47 6.03
C ASN A 540 13.32 60.90 7.06
N GLY A 541 13.69 60.96 8.34
CA GLY A 541 12.84 60.45 9.39
C GLY A 541 13.45 60.60 10.78
N ASN A 542 13.22 59.61 11.63
CA ASN A 542 14.02 59.32 12.82
C ASN A 542 14.13 57.80 12.83
N ASP A 543 15.02 57.30 12.00
CA ASP A 543 14.89 55.96 11.44
C ASP A 543 15.61 54.93 12.31
N THR A 544 15.20 53.67 12.22
CA THR A 544 15.79 52.55 12.94
C THR A 544 16.29 51.53 11.92
N ILE A 545 17.61 51.51 11.73
CA ILE A 545 18.30 50.62 10.79
C ILE A 545 19.04 49.56 11.61
N VAL A 546 18.82 48.27 11.27
CA VAL A 546 19.44 47.13 11.95
C VAL A 546 19.92 46.13 10.91
N ASP A 547 21.22 45.83 10.90
CA ASP A 547 21.82 44.79 10.05
C ASP A 547 21.81 43.41 10.72
N HIS A 548 22.34 42.40 10.01
CA HIS A 548 22.67 41.05 10.46
C HIS A 548 23.96 40.61 9.70
N ASP A 549 24.31 39.31 9.69
CA ASP A 549 25.55 38.76 9.09
C ASP A 549 25.94 39.42 7.72
N GLY A 550 26.92 40.34 7.68
CA GLY A 550 27.13 41.12 6.45
C GLY A 550 28.48 41.79 6.18
N THR A 551 28.46 42.76 5.25
CA THR A 551 29.47 43.80 5.04
C THR A 551 28.76 44.97 4.38
N ASP A 552 28.12 45.78 5.23
CA ASP A 552 26.94 46.54 4.87
C ASP A 552 27.20 48.05 4.81
N ILE A 553 26.35 48.76 4.08
CA ILE A 553 26.40 50.21 3.90
C ILE A 553 25.07 50.79 4.42
N MET A 554 25.15 51.68 5.40
CA MET A 554 23.98 52.24 6.08
C MET A 554 24.05 53.77 6.17
N SER A 555 22.94 54.44 5.86
CA SER A 555 22.77 55.88 6.02
C SER A 555 21.45 56.21 6.72
N GLY A 556 21.51 56.92 7.85
CA GLY A 556 20.31 57.55 8.46
C GLY A 556 19.86 58.81 7.71
N SER A 557 20.78 59.43 6.96
CA SER A 557 20.52 60.56 6.06
C SER A 557 20.00 61.84 6.74
N ASN A 558 18.70 62.00 7.04
CA ASN A 558 18.11 63.24 7.58
C ASN A 558 17.15 62.99 8.75
N GLY A 559 17.67 62.79 9.96
CA GLY A 559 16.80 62.62 11.12
C GLY A 559 17.44 62.75 12.49
N ASN A 560 16.95 61.97 13.45
CA ASN A 560 17.67 61.67 14.68
C ASN A 560 17.68 60.14 14.78
N ASP A 561 18.64 59.54 14.09
CA ASP A 561 18.50 58.16 13.63
C ASP A 561 19.15 57.17 14.61
N THR A 562 18.72 55.91 14.57
CA THR A 562 19.26 54.82 15.37
C THR A 562 19.75 53.72 14.44
N ILE A 563 21.08 53.53 14.39
CA ILE A 563 21.73 52.51 13.55
C ILE A 563 22.39 51.50 14.48
N ASP A 564 22.03 50.23 14.38
CA ASP A 564 22.54 49.13 15.23
C ASP A 564 23.29 48.12 14.35
N VAL A 565 24.63 48.16 14.40
CA VAL A 565 25.57 47.31 13.63
C VAL A 565 26.30 46.38 14.59
N LEU A 566 25.55 45.39 15.10
CA LEU A 566 25.96 44.50 16.19
C LEU A 566 25.77 43.01 15.84
N ASP A 567 25.97 42.66 14.58
CA ASP A 567 25.92 41.28 14.06
C ASP A 567 27.13 40.42 14.50
N GLY A 568 28.30 41.04 14.63
CA GLY A 568 29.59 40.42 14.97
C GLY A 568 30.51 40.13 13.78
N VAL A 569 30.22 40.64 12.58
CA VAL A 569 31.07 40.56 11.39
C VAL A 569 31.74 41.91 11.16
N GLY A 570 33.06 41.91 10.96
CA GLY A 570 33.80 43.16 10.79
C GLY A 570 33.85 43.62 9.34
N GLY A 571 33.15 44.69 8.99
CA GLY A 571 33.13 45.23 7.62
C GLY A 571 32.41 46.56 7.41
N ASP A 572 31.51 46.96 8.30
CA ASP A 572 30.37 47.79 7.91
C ASP A 572 30.66 49.30 7.92
N THR A 573 29.80 50.04 7.22
CA THR A 573 29.89 51.49 7.10
C THR A 573 28.55 52.14 7.46
N ALA A 574 28.44 52.64 8.69
CA ALA A 574 27.29 53.39 9.18
C ALA A 574 27.52 54.91 9.10
N ASN A 575 26.53 55.65 8.64
CA ASN A 575 26.53 57.10 8.60
C ASN A 575 25.21 57.69 9.14
N GLY A 576 25.24 58.30 10.33
CA GLY A 576 24.05 58.93 10.93
C GLY A 576 23.49 60.11 10.13
N GLY A 577 24.29 60.78 9.30
CA GLY A 577 23.78 61.86 8.44
C GLY A 577 23.57 63.21 9.15
N LEU A 578 22.33 63.71 9.16
CA LEU A 578 21.96 65.07 9.59
C LEU A 578 20.96 65.13 10.76
N GLY A 579 21.39 64.79 11.97
CA GLY A 579 20.81 65.43 13.16
C GLY A 579 21.44 65.07 14.49
N SER A 580 20.83 64.14 15.23
CA SER A 580 21.23 63.77 16.60
C SER A 580 21.21 62.25 16.75
N ASP A 581 22.13 61.64 16.03
CA ASP A 581 22.04 60.24 15.65
C ASP A 581 22.74 59.34 16.67
N THR A 582 22.35 58.08 16.72
CA THR A 582 22.87 57.06 17.65
C THR A 582 23.29 55.84 16.86
N CYS A 583 24.60 55.63 16.73
CA CYS A 583 25.15 54.40 16.15
C CYS A 583 25.72 53.50 17.24
N ALA A 584 25.28 52.25 17.30
CA ALA A 584 25.92 51.20 18.07
C ALA A 584 26.75 50.34 17.09
N VAL A 585 28.07 50.25 17.30
CA VAL A 585 28.97 49.52 16.39
C VAL A 585 29.84 48.51 17.12
N ASP A 586 30.18 47.44 16.40
CA ASP A 586 31.02 46.31 16.80
C ASP A 586 32.53 46.61 16.64
N GLY A 587 33.35 45.57 16.66
CA GLY A 587 34.81 45.55 16.62
C GLY A 587 35.41 45.32 15.22
N GLY A 588 34.78 45.81 14.15
CA GLY A 588 35.37 45.85 12.80
C GLY A 588 35.15 47.14 12.02
N ASP A 589 34.21 47.97 12.47
CA ASP A 589 33.31 48.70 11.57
C ASP A 589 33.51 50.20 11.66
N THR A 590 32.84 50.94 10.80
CA THR A 590 33.05 52.37 10.63
C THR A 590 31.77 53.18 10.75
N ALA A 591 31.57 53.81 11.92
CA ALA A 591 30.53 54.83 12.12
C ALA A 591 31.04 56.25 11.85
N THR A 592 30.18 57.06 11.23
CA THR A 592 30.32 58.51 11.04
C THR A 592 28.98 59.22 11.22
N GLY A 593 28.96 60.54 11.41
CA GLY A 593 27.71 61.32 11.61
C GLY A 593 27.17 61.33 13.04
N CYS A 594 27.35 60.21 13.75
CA CYS A 594 27.11 60.00 15.19
C CYS A 594 28.32 60.38 16.08
#